data_AF-U1NVA5-F1
#
_entry.id   AF-U1NVA5-F1
#
_cell.length_a   1.000
_cell.length_b   1.000
_cell.length_c   1.000
_cell.angle_alpha   90.00
_cell.angle_beta   90.00
_cell.angle_gamma   90.00
#
_symmetry.space_group_name_H-M   'P 1'
#
loop_
_entity.id
_entity.type
_entity.pdbx_description
1 polymer ?
#
loop_
_entity_poly.entity_id
_entity_poly.type
_entity_poly.pdbx_seq_one_letter_code
_entity_poly.pdbx_strand_id
1 'polypeptide(L)'
;MSVGDLFRDNSEKLRLVGYFVVVIAVAAPLFSSLGEAWTRSDLFKQLIQTPEALGVVSVEQLSAFLFGVFLGLLLLLILDPKKRVQGLLLGFGTTSALVALQSQGLFVTNIDFVASAPVLVGGIVLGGIVGGGRNLFQIQTADALEFRRAASLLFFILSAITVVGLIEYHLSFPQLIDPVFSEGTVDIVIPNNPAVEFNSGGLAQNIVLSAVFIFTLRSFFQYDASENFFILGPVGSGKSLFLVGKYLEALDEAADRDADTPMTPSADLMELVSEVDAASEDAGWELGATAVDDVSNLEFNYVKGSVFPKNIRIGSLDYAGEYLDQLPNALTSEPEEIDDSILRRLAQRVREANTLVLILDMERYEGDESLGIESYFDILDATDSTKVLLVATKCDVLAEEFRDEMGLDPVMYFDEFREYVNETITQNDQTVRTLVQDTAGSEIYPVYYQTTERNGERVPMRDANGNVQTMGFNELLEKMG
;
A
#
# COMPACT_ATOMS: atom_id res chain seq x y z
N MET A 1 -16.49 -5.49 23.93
CA MET A 1 -15.30 -5.44 23.06
C MET A 1 -14.52 -6.72 23.28
N SER A 2 -14.63 -7.65 22.33
CA SER A 2 -13.93 -8.93 22.37
C SER A 2 -12.44 -8.71 22.11
N VAL A 3 -11.59 -9.63 22.59
CA VAL A 3 -10.17 -9.68 22.18
C VAL A 3 -10.09 -9.82 20.65
N GLY A 4 -11.05 -10.53 20.03
CA GLY A 4 -11.15 -10.65 18.57
C GLY A 4 -11.31 -9.31 17.84
N ASP A 5 -12.14 -8.41 18.37
CA ASP A 5 -12.42 -7.10 17.75
C ASP A 5 -11.16 -6.21 17.82
N LEU A 6 -10.47 -6.21 18.97
CA LEU A 6 -9.19 -5.52 19.13
C LEU A 6 -8.09 -6.00 18.17
N PHE A 7 -8.09 -7.31 17.83
CA PHE A 7 -7.14 -7.89 16.88
C PHE A 7 -7.50 -7.59 15.42
N ARG A 8 -8.78 -7.42 15.06
CA ARG A 8 -9.20 -7.06 13.70
C ARG A 8 -8.81 -5.62 13.39
N ASP A 9 -9.14 -4.70 14.30
CA ASP A 9 -8.91 -3.25 14.13
C ASP A 9 -7.44 -2.85 14.24
N ASN A 10 -6.61 -3.63 14.95
CA ASN A 10 -5.18 -3.33 15.14
C ASN A 10 -4.24 -4.36 14.50
N SER A 11 -4.73 -5.18 13.58
CA SER A 11 -3.93 -6.23 12.92
C SER A 11 -2.66 -5.67 12.26
N GLU A 12 -2.74 -4.49 11.65
CA GLU A 12 -1.59 -3.77 11.07
C GLU A 12 -0.56 -3.38 12.13
N LYS A 13 -0.99 -2.74 13.22
CA LYS A 13 -0.11 -2.30 14.31
C LYS A 13 0.58 -3.50 14.96
N LEU A 14 -0.16 -4.59 15.16
CA LEU A 14 0.38 -5.84 15.71
C LEU A 14 1.42 -6.48 14.78
N ARG A 15 1.17 -6.49 13.46
CA ARG A 15 2.18 -6.96 12.49
C ARG A 15 3.43 -6.10 12.51
N LEU A 16 3.29 -4.77 12.56
CA LEU A 16 4.43 -3.86 12.66
C LEU A 16 5.23 -4.10 13.94
N VAL A 17 4.55 -4.18 15.09
CA VAL A 17 5.20 -4.47 16.37
C VAL A 17 5.89 -5.84 16.32
N GLY A 18 5.24 -6.85 15.72
CA GLY A 18 5.83 -8.17 15.49
C GLY A 18 7.13 -8.08 14.68
N TYR A 19 7.11 -7.40 13.54
CA TYR A 19 8.31 -7.17 12.73
C TYR A 19 9.38 -6.41 13.50
N PHE A 20 9.01 -5.36 14.22
CA PHE A 20 9.95 -4.56 15.00
C PHE A 20 10.63 -5.37 16.11
N VAL A 21 9.86 -6.18 16.84
CA VAL A 21 10.40 -7.08 17.88
C VAL A 21 11.36 -8.09 17.27
N VAL A 22 11.01 -8.68 16.12
CA VAL A 22 11.90 -9.61 15.39
C VAL A 22 13.17 -8.88 14.95
N VAL A 23 13.06 -7.70 14.36
CA VAL A 23 14.22 -6.89 13.94
C VAL A 23 15.12 -6.60 15.12
N ILE A 24 14.61 -6.12 16.26
CA ILE A 24 15.43 -5.84 17.45
C ILE A 24 16.10 -7.12 17.97
N ALA A 25 15.34 -8.21 18.10
CA ALA A 25 15.83 -9.46 18.64
C ALA A 25 16.97 -10.05 17.79
N VAL A 26 16.89 -9.87 16.47
CA VAL A 26 17.91 -10.36 15.52
C VAL A 26 19.05 -9.34 15.34
N ALA A 27 18.77 -8.04 15.41
CA ALA A 27 19.75 -7.00 15.21
C ALA A 27 20.79 -6.93 16.34
N ALA A 28 20.41 -7.13 17.59
CA ALA A 28 21.35 -7.10 18.72
C ALA A 28 22.52 -8.11 18.58
N PRO A 29 22.28 -9.42 18.36
CA PRO A 29 23.39 -10.37 18.14
C PRO A 29 24.13 -10.09 16.82
N LEU A 30 23.44 -9.65 15.77
CA LEU A 30 24.09 -9.29 14.51
C LEU A 30 25.06 -8.13 14.69
N PHE A 31 24.69 -7.04 15.37
CA PHE A 31 25.58 -5.91 15.58
C PHE A 31 26.80 -6.27 16.44
N SER A 32 26.64 -7.17 17.41
CA SER A 32 27.79 -7.75 18.12
C SER A 32 28.73 -8.48 17.17
N SER A 33 28.17 -9.35 16.31
CA SER A 33 28.97 -10.11 15.34
C SER A 33 29.63 -9.21 14.29
N LEU A 34 28.97 -8.11 13.88
CA LEU A 34 29.51 -7.13 12.94
C LEU A 34 30.66 -6.32 13.55
N GLY A 35 30.57 -5.99 14.84
CA GLY A 35 31.67 -5.32 15.54
C GLY A 35 32.90 -6.23 15.68
N GLU A 36 32.69 -7.51 16.03
CA GLU A 36 33.75 -8.51 16.02
C GLU A 36 34.32 -8.71 14.60
N ALA A 37 33.46 -8.78 13.58
CA ALA A 37 33.88 -8.88 12.18
C ALA A 37 34.78 -7.72 11.80
N TRP A 38 34.46 -6.49 12.21
CA TRP A 38 35.33 -5.32 11.96
C TRP A 38 36.70 -5.45 12.63
N THR A 39 36.75 -5.92 13.88
CA THR A 39 38.05 -6.09 14.57
C THR A 39 38.94 -7.14 13.93
N ARG A 40 38.33 -8.16 13.31
CA ARG A 40 39.00 -9.25 12.60
C ARG A 40 39.16 -9.01 11.10
N SER A 41 38.51 -7.97 10.56
CA SER A 41 38.46 -7.74 9.13
C SER A 41 39.84 -7.39 8.61
N ASP A 42 40.27 -8.17 7.64
CA ASP A 42 41.51 -7.93 6.91
C ASP A 42 41.19 -7.15 5.64
N LEU A 43 40.28 -7.64 4.78
CA LEU A 43 40.08 -7.10 3.43
C LEU A 43 39.33 -5.77 3.42
N PHE A 44 38.18 -5.69 4.10
CA PHE A 44 37.40 -4.46 4.14
C PHE A 44 38.11 -3.33 4.91
N LYS A 45 38.84 -3.67 5.98
CA LYS A 45 39.67 -2.73 6.72
C LYS A 45 40.82 -2.17 5.85
N GLN A 46 41.51 -3.02 5.09
CA GLN A 46 42.54 -2.59 4.13
C GLN A 46 41.96 -1.60 3.11
N LEU A 47 40.78 -1.88 2.55
CA LEU A 47 40.12 -1.02 1.58
C LEU A 47 39.77 0.36 2.17
N ILE A 48 39.26 0.40 3.41
CA ILE A 48 38.89 1.64 4.09
C ILE A 48 40.12 2.44 4.55
N GLN A 49 41.21 1.78 4.91
CA GLN A 49 42.46 2.43 5.35
C GLN A 49 43.32 2.94 4.18
N THR A 50 43.16 2.38 2.97
CA THR A 50 43.94 2.75 1.79
C THR A 50 43.84 4.25 1.44
N PRO A 51 42.65 4.90 1.42
CA PRO A 51 42.55 6.35 1.20
C PRO A 51 43.31 7.20 2.23
N GLU A 52 43.37 6.74 3.49
CA GLU A 52 44.11 7.45 4.54
C GLU A 52 45.61 7.32 4.33
N ALA A 53 46.08 6.12 3.98
CA ALA A 53 47.47 5.87 3.65
C ALA A 53 47.96 6.69 2.45
N LEU A 54 47.08 6.93 1.47
CA LEU A 54 47.36 7.78 0.32
C LEU A 54 47.21 9.28 0.61
N GLY A 55 46.86 9.66 1.85
CA GLY A 55 46.66 11.05 2.26
C GLY A 55 45.46 11.74 1.62
N VAL A 56 44.49 10.97 1.10
CA VAL A 56 43.32 11.52 0.39
C VAL A 56 42.23 11.92 1.39
N VAL A 57 41.83 11.00 2.27
CA VAL A 57 40.77 11.19 3.29
C VAL A 57 41.08 10.27 4.48
N SER A 58 40.91 10.76 5.72
CA SER A 58 41.08 9.90 6.90
C SER A 58 39.94 8.88 7.03
N VAL A 59 40.20 7.73 7.67
CA VAL A 59 39.15 6.73 7.95
C VAL A 59 38.00 7.35 8.74
N GLU A 60 38.31 8.30 9.63
CA GLU A 60 37.33 9.05 10.38
C GLU A 60 36.40 9.87 9.47
N GLN A 61 36.97 10.68 8.57
CA GLN A 61 36.22 11.49 7.63
C GLN A 61 35.39 10.64 6.68
N LEU A 62 35.95 9.54 6.18
CA LEU A 62 35.23 8.60 5.31
C LEU A 62 34.05 7.94 6.05
N SER A 63 34.27 7.53 7.30
CA SER A 63 33.21 6.93 8.14
C SER A 63 32.11 7.93 8.46
N ALA A 64 32.47 9.18 8.82
CA ALA A 64 31.52 10.26 9.06
C ALA A 64 30.73 10.60 7.79
N PHE A 65 31.38 10.62 6.62
CA PHE A 65 30.73 10.85 5.33
C PHE A 65 29.70 9.77 5.00
N LEU A 66 30.09 8.49 5.05
CA LEU A 66 29.21 7.36 4.72
C LEU A 66 28.04 7.26 5.70
N PHE A 67 28.28 7.51 6.99
CA PHE A 67 27.22 7.61 7.98
C PHE A 67 26.28 8.79 7.70
N GLY A 68 26.82 9.92 7.27
CA GLY A 68 26.03 11.06 6.79
C GLY A 68 25.11 10.68 5.63
N VAL A 69 25.63 9.96 4.62
CA VAL A 69 24.82 9.45 3.50
C VAL A 69 23.68 8.58 4.01
N PHE A 70 23.97 7.64 4.92
CA PHE A 70 22.94 6.79 5.54
C PHE A 70 21.88 7.63 6.28
N LEU A 71 22.28 8.62 7.09
CA LEU A 71 21.36 9.50 7.79
C LEU A 71 20.51 10.34 6.84
N GLY A 72 21.07 10.83 5.73
CA GLY A 72 20.33 11.54 4.70
C GLY A 72 19.22 10.69 4.10
N LEU A 73 19.51 9.42 3.79
CA LEU A 73 18.52 8.46 3.30
C LEU A 73 17.44 8.15 4.37
N LEU A 74 17.86 7.96 5.63
CA LEU A 74 16.96 7.71 6.75
C LEU A 74 16.01 8.89 7.00
N LEU A 75 16.51 10.12 6.91
CA LEU A 75 15.69 11.33 7.05
C LEU A 75 14.61 11.40 5.97
N LEU A 76 14.95 11.08 4.70
CA LEU A 76 13.94 11.00 3.64
C LEU A 76 12.85 9.98 3.95
N LEU A 77 13.21 8.81 4.50
CA LEU A 77 12.24 7.80 4.89
C LEU A 77 11.33 8.25 6.05
N ILE A 78 11.85 9.05 6.97
CA ILE A 78 11.07 9.66 8.06
C ILE A 78 10.12 10.75 7.53
N LEU A 79 10.54 11.47 6.49
CA LEU A 79 9.73 12.51 5.85
C LEU A 79 8.66 11.95 4.89
N ASP A 80 8.84 10.73 4.38
CA ASP A 80 7.84 10.02 3.57
C ASP A 80 6.62 9.67 4.44
N PRO A 81 5.42 10.23 4.19
CA PRO A 81 4.24 9.97 5.02
C PRO A 81 3.88 8.49 5.10
N LYS A 82 4.13 7.72 4.03
CA LYS A 82 3.79 6.28 3.97
C LYS A 82 4.77 5.41 4.75
N LYS A 83 6.00 5.91 4.94
CA LYS A 83 7.08 5.16 5.57
C LYS A 83 7.57 5.80 6.87
N ARG A 84 6.95 6.89 7.34
CA ARG A 84 7.35 7.65 8.52
C ARG A 84 7.55 6.79 9.77
N VAL A 85 6.58 5.92 10.09
CA VAL A 85 6.66 5.04 11.26
C VAL A 85 7.83 4.07 11.11
N GLN A 86 8.01 3.50 9.92
CA GLN A 86 9.10 2.58 9.61
C GLN A 86 10.46 3.30 9.68
N GLY A 87 10.56 4.53 9.18
CA GLY A 87 11.73 5.39 9.31
C GLY A 87 12.08 5.69 10.78
N LEU A 88 11.07 6.00 11.61
CA LEU A 88 11.28 6.24 13.05
C LEU A 88 11.79 4.99 13.77
N LEU A 89 11.20 3.82 13.48
CA LEU A 89 11.65 2.55 14.06
C LEU A 89 13.06 2.17 13.62
N LEU A 90 13.41 2.40 12.34
CA LEU A 90 14.77 2.21 11.84
C LEU A 90 15.74 3.19 12.48
N GLY A 91 15.32 4.42 12.75
CA GLY A 91 16.07 5.40 13.53
C GLY A 91 16.37 4.91 14.94
N PHE A 92 15.37 4.36 15.64
CA PHE A 92 15.57 3.73 16.95
C PHE A 92 16.53 2.52 16.89
N GLY A 93 16.39 1.69 15.86
CA GLY A 93 17.32 0.58 15.60
C GLY A 93 18.75 1.07 15.36
N THR A 94 18.91 2.16 14.61
CA THR A 94 20.21 2.80 14.36
C THR A 94 20.84 3.32 15.65
N THR A 95 20.06 4.03 16.49
CA THR A 95 20.55 4.50 17.80
C THR A 95 21.00 3.33 18.67
N SER A 96 20.24 2.24 18.70
CA SER A 96 20.58 1.03 19.44
C SER A 96 21.87 0.38 18.92
N ALA A 97 22.06 0.34 17.59
CA ALA A 97 23.27 -0.15 16.95
C ALA A 97 24.50 0.69 17.32
N LEU A 98 24.36 2.02 17.33
CA LEU A 98 25.44 2.93 17.71
C LEU A 98 25.87 2.74 19.17
N VAL A 99 24.92 2.54 20.09
CA VAL A 99 25.21 2.22 21.49
C VAL A 99 25.96 0.89 21.61
N ALA A 100 25.54 -0.14 20.85
CA ALA A 100 26.23 -1.43 20.83
C ALA A 100 27.67 -1.31 20.31
N LEU A 101 27.89 -0.58 19.22
CA LEU A 101 29.23 -0.32 18.68
C LEU A 101 30.09 0.50 19.65
N GLN A 102 29.51 1.52 20.29
CA GLN A 102 30.19 2.32 21.31
C GLN A 102 30.65 1.45 22.48
N SER A 103 29.85 0.48 22.92
CA SER A 103 30.23 -0.43 24.02
C SER A 103 31.44 -1.31 23.69
N GLN A 104 31.73 -1.50 22.39
CA GLN A 104 32.90 -2.22 21.89
C GLN A 104 34.09 -1.28 21.59
N GLY A 105 33.97 0.02 21.89
CA GLY A 105 34.98 1.03 21.54
C GLY A 105 35.07 1.32 20.04
N LEU A 106 33.98 1.06 19.30
CA LEU A 106 33.89 1.29 17.87
C LEU A 106 33.05 2.52 17.55
N PHE A 107 33.33 3.13 16.41
CA PHE A 107 32.58 4.24 15.80
C PHE A 107 32.52 5.52 16.64
N VAL A 108 31.58 5.63 17.58
CA VAL A 108 31.30 6.89 18.32
C VAL A 108 32.51 7.37 19.12
N THR A 109 33.31 6.47 19.66
CA THR A 109 34.53 6.80 20.41
C THR A 109 35.71 7.19 19.52
N ASN A 110 35.64 6.88 18.22
CA ASN A 110 36.74 7.05 17.26
C ASN A 110 36.50 8.21 16.28
N ILE A 111 35.35 8.90 16.38
CA ILE A 111 34.99 10.01 15.51
C ILE A 111 34.86 11.28 16.35
N ASP A 112 35.66 12.29 16.04
CA ASP A 112 35.43 13.67 16.47
C ASP A 112 34.35 14.29 15.56
N PHE A 113 33.09 14.14 15.99
CA PHE A 113 31.95 14.66 15.25
C PHE A 113 31.98 16.18 15.07
N VAL A 114 32.72 16.91 15.91
CA VAL A 114 32.84 18.38 15.78
C VAL A 114 33.80 18.70 14.64
N ALA A 115 34.97 18.04 14.60
CA ALA A 115 35.93 18.21 13.52
C ALA A 115 35.39 17.67 12.18
N SER A 116 34.65 16.58 12.22
CA SER A 116 34.09 15.90 11.05
C SER A 116 32.70 16.41 10.61
N ALA A 117 32.14 17.44 11.28
CA ALA A 117 30.81 17.96 11.00
C ALA A 117 30.58 18.40 9.53
N PRO A 118 31.50 19.12 8.86
CA PRO A 118 31.30 19.50 7.46
C PRO A 118 31.18 18.29 6.52
N VAL A 119 31.96 17.25 6.79
CA VAL A 119 31.98 16.01 6.01
C VAL A 119 30.70 15.19 6.25
N LEU A 120 30.26 15.12 7.51
CA LEU A 120 28.98 14.50 7.88
C LEU A 120 27.80 15.19 7.18
N VAL A 121 27.74 16.52 7.22
CA VAL A 121 26.70 17.31 6.54
C VAL A 121 26.76 17.09 5.02
N GLY A 122 27.96 17.07 4.44
CA GLY A 122 28.15 16.72 3.03
C GLY A 122 27.59 15.35 2.68
N GLY A 123 27.80 14.36 3.55
CA GLY A 123 27.20 13.03 3.43
C GLY A 123 25.67 13.07 3.48
N ILE A 124 25.08 13.78 4.46
CA ILE A 124 23.62 13.93 4.60
C ILE A 124 23.01 14.54 3.34
N VAL A 125 23.62 15.61 2.82
CA VAL A 125 23.16 16.28 1.60
C VAL A 125 23.25 15.33 0.41
N LEU A 126 24.35 14.60 0.25
CA LEU A 126 24.50 13.62 -0.84
C LEU A 126 23.47 12.49 -0.72
N GLY A 127 23.28 11.93 0.47
CA GLY A 127 22.27 10.89 0.74
C GLY A 127 20.87 11.39 0.41
N GLY A 128 20.55 12.63 0.81
CA GLY A 128 19.32 13.32 0.42
C GLY A 128 19.17 13.40 -1.10
N ILE A 129 20.15 13.97 -1.81
CA ILE A 129 20.09 14.14 -3.27
C ILE A 129 19.95 12.78 -4.00
N VAL A 130 20.73 11.78 -3.60
CA VAL A 130 20.73 10.45 -4.23
C VAL A 130 19.44 9.70 -3.95
N GLY A 131 18.96 9.70 -2.70
CA GLY A 131 17.74 9.01 -2.29
C GLY A 131 16.46 9.70 -2.73
N GLY A 132 16.46 11.03 -2.77
CA GLY A 132 15.29 11.82 -3.13
C GLY A 132 15.20 12.10 -4.63
N GLY A 133 16.33 12.17 -5.34
CA GLY A 133 16.38 12.28 -6.79
C GLY A 133 15.58 13.48 -7.32
N ARG A 134 14.72 13.23 -8.32
CA ARG A 134 13.84 14.26 -8.91
C ARG A 134 12.68 14.65 -7.98
N ASN A 135 12.28 13.76 -7.06
CA ASN A 135 11.14 13.97 -6.17
C ASN A 135 11.42 15.08 -5.13
N LEU A 136 12.68 15.40 -4.85
CA LEU A 136 13.04 16.55 -3.98
C LEU A 136 12.67 17.92 -4.56
N PHE A 137 12.57 18.00 -5.89
CA PHE A 137 12.32 19.24 -6.61
C PHE A 137 10.90 19.31 -7.16
N GLN A 138 10.10 18.24 -6.98
CA GLN A 138 8.67 18.24 -7.26
C GLN A 138 7.94 18.95 -6.12
N ILE A 139 8.02 20.27 -6.16
CA ILE A 139 7.17 21.14 -5.34
C ILE A 139 5.78 21.07 -5.97
N GLN A 140 4.82 20.45 -5.26
CA GLN A 140 3.38 20.52 -5.57
C GLN A 140 2.91 19.82 -6.86
N THR A 141 3.16 18.51 -6.99
CA THR A 141 2.25 17.67 -7.78
C THR A 141 1.27 16.97 -6.85
N ALA A 142 0.06 16.71 -7.34
CA ALA A 142 -1.02 16.06 -6.60
C ALA A 142 -0.76 14.55 -6.38
N ASP A 143 0.46 14.16 -6.04
CA ASP A 143 0.85 12.81 -5.68
C ASP A 143 1.59 12.87 -4.34
N ALA A 144 1.30 11.94 -3.43
CA ALA A 144 2.01 11.84 -2.16
C ALA A 144 3.53 11.76 -2.37
N LEU A 145 4.31 12.53 -1.59
CA LEU A 145 5.76 12.49 -1.63
C LEU A 145 6.29 11.11 -1.21
N GLU A 146 6.68 10.29 -2.18
CA GLU A 146 7.27 8.98 -1.95
C GLU A 146 8.76 8.95 -2.30
N PHE A 147 9.60 8.48 -1.38
CA PHE A 147 11.05 8.34 -1.57
C PHE A 147 11.47 6.87 -1.76
N ARG A 148 10.88 6.20 -2.76
CA ARG A 148 11.13 4.77 -3.05
C ARG A 148 12.61 4.41 -3.21
N ARG A 149 13.39 5.33 -3.79
CA ARG A 149 14.84 5.15 -3.96
C ARG A 149 15.57 5.18 -2.63
N ALA A 150 15.19 6.05 -1.68
CA ALA A 150 15.79 6.09 -0.36
C ALA A 150 15.57 4.78 0.41
N ALA A 151 14.33 4.26 0.42
CA ALA A 151 14.01 2.95 1.00
C ALA A 151 14.83 1.82 0.36
N SER A 152 14.90 1.77 -0.96
CA SER A 152 15.67 0.74 -1.69
C SER A 152 17.16 0.82 -1.38
N LEU A 153 17.74 2.03 -1.36
CA LEU A 153 19.16 2.22 -1.06
C LEU A 153 19.47 1.83 0.39
N LEU A 154 18.62 2.18 1.36
CA LEU A 154 18.77 1.75 2.75
C LEU A 154 18.75 0.23 2.87
N PHE A 155 17.80 -0.44 2.20
CA PHE A 155 17.75 -1.90 2.14
C PHE A 155 19.05 -2.49 1.60
N PHE A 156 19.56 -1.99 0.47
CA PHE A 156 20.81 -2.48 -0.11
C PHE A 156 22.02 -2.22 0.77
N ILE A 157 22.14 -1.04 1.38
CA ILE A 157 23.25 -0.69 2.29
C ILE A 157 23.25 -1.64 3.49
N LEU A 158 22.12 -1.80 4.17
CA LEU A 158 22.01 -2.65 5.36
C LEU A 158 22.22 -4.13 5.02
N SER A 159 21.68 -4.59 3.88
CA SER A 159 21.91 -5.96 3.40
C SER A 159 23.38 -6.19 3.05
N ALA A 160 24.03 -5.24 2.37
CA ALA A 160 25.45 -5.33 2.03
C ALA A 160 26.33 -5.37 3.27
N ILE A 161 26.08 -4.50 4.27
CA ILE A 161 26.80 -4.52 5.55
C ILE A 161 26.63 -5.87 6.25
N THR A 162 25.42 -6.41 6.26
CA THR A 162 25.12 -7.72 6.88
C THR A 162 25.86 -8.86 6.18
N VAL A 163 25.81 -8.91 4.84
CA VAL A 163 26.45 -9.97 4.06
C VAL A 163 27.98 -9.86 4.13
N VAL A 164 28.54 -8.67 3.94
CA VAL A 164 30.00 -8.44 4.03
C VAL A 164 30.50 -8.75 5.42
N GLY A 165 29.80 -8.30 6.46
CA GLY A 165 30.18 -8.61 7.83
C GLY A 165 30.09 -10.09 8.17
N LEU A 166 29.10 -10.83 7.63
CA LEU A 166 29.03 -12.29 7.76
C LEU A 166 30.23 -12.97 7.10
N ILE A 167 30.62 -12.52 5.90
CA ILE A 167 31.78 -13.03 5.17
C ILE A 167 33.06 -12.78 5.99
N GLU A 168 33.31 -11.54 6.41
CA GLU A 168 34.51 -11.14 7.18
C GLU A 168 34.56 -11.79 8.58
N TYR A 169 33.41 -12.12 9.17
CA TYR A 169 33.37 -12.85 10.45
C TYR A 169 33.84 -14.31 10.33
N HIS A 170 33.49 -14.96 9.21
CA HIS A 170 33.73 -16.39 8.99
C HIS A 170 34.94 -16.69 8.12
N LEU A 171 35.42 -15.71 7.35
CA LEU A 171 36.57 -15.83 6.47
C LEU A 171 37.61 -14.79 6.85
N SER A 172 38.79 -15.25 7.24
CA SER A 172 39.96 -14.39 7.39
C SER A 172 40.79 -14.47 6.12
N PHE A 173 40.97 -13.32 5.48
CA PHE A 173 41.72 -13.20 4.23
C PHE A 173 43.16 -12.83 4.55
N PRO A 174 44.14 -13.37 3.81
CA PRO A 174 45.51 -12.92 3.96
C PRO A 174 45.63 -11.44 3.62
N GLN A 175 46.52 -10.73 4.32
CA GLN A 175 46.82 -9.33 4.03
C GLN A 175 47.52 -9.23 2.67
N LEU A 176 46.84 -8.63 1.68
CA LEU A 176 47.36 -8.44 0.33
C LEU A 176 47.85 -7.00 0.12
N ILE A 177 47.28 -6.07 0.88
CA ILE A 177 47.57 -4.64 0.82
C ILE A 177 48.01 -4.20 2.22
N ASP A 178 49.20 -3.62 2.34
CA ASP A 178 49.67 -3.00 3.57
C ASP A 178 49.77 -1.47 3.37
N PRO A 179 48.84 -0.70 3.94
CA PRO A 179 48.90 0.75 3.91
C PRO A 179 50.04 1.27 4.81
N VAL A 180 51.12 1.79 4.22
CA VAL A 180 52.26 2.34 4.96
C VAL A 180 52.07 3.84 5.21
N PHE A 181 51.44 4.16 6.34
CA PHE A 181 51.07 5.53 6.72
C PHE A 181 52.24 6.52 6.83
N SER A 182 53.45 6.04 7.14
CA SER A 182 54.64 6.90 7.28
C SER A 182 55.21 7.40 5.95
N GLU A 183 54.96 6.67 4.86
CA GLU A 183 55.56 6.94 3.56
C GLU A 183 54.55 7.42 2.51
N GLY A 184 53.26 7.37 2.83
CA GLY A 184 52.20 7.74 1.89
C GLY A 184 52.01 6.73 0.76
N THR A 185 52.45 5.48 0.98
CA THR A 185 52.51 4.41 -0.02
C THR A 185 51.60 3.25 0.36
N VAL A 186 51.26 2.45 -0.64
CA VAL A 186 50.47 1.24 -0.49
C VAL A 186 51.29 0.10 -1.05
N ASP A 187 51.73 -0.80 -0.18
CA ASP A 187 52.57 -1.92 -0.56
C ASP A 187 51.72 -3.16 -0.81
N ILE A 188 52.07 -3.92 -1.85
CA ILE A 188 51.49 -5.23 -2.11
C ILE A 188 52.32 -6.25 -1.34
N VAL A 189 51.74 -6.82 -0.29
CA VAL A 189 52.42 -7.80 0.56
C VAL A 189 52.16 -9.20 0.02
N ILE A 190 53.23 -9.99 -0.12
CA ILE A 190 53.13 -11.42 -0.41
C ILE A 190 52.96 -12.13 0.94
N PRO A 191 51.78 -12.73 1.23
CA PRO A 191 51.54 -13.32 2.53
C PRO A 191 52.41 -14.55 2.76
N ASN A 192 52.97 -14.68 3.97
CA ASN A 192 53.71 -15.88 4.37
C ASN A 192 52.83 -17.13 4.43
N ASN A 193 51.52 -16.95 4.63
CA ASN A 193 50.50 -17.98 4.49
C ASN A 193 49.34 -17.43 3.64
N PRO A 194 49.23 -17.78 2.35
CA PRO A 194 48.15 -17.28 1.48
C PRO A 194 46.82 -18.02 1.69
N ALA A 195 46.72 -18.90 2.69
CA ALA A 195 45.51 -19.65 2.96
C ALA A 195 44.42 -18.74 3.55
N VAL A 196 43.20 -18.89 3.05
CA VAL A 196 42.00 -18.32 3.67
C VAL A 196 41.64 -19.19 4.86
N GLU A 197 41.56 -18.59 6.04
CA GLU A 197 41.15 -19.31 7.26
C GLU A 197 39.63 -19.24 7.41
N PHE A 198 39.03 -20.38 7.76
CA PHE A 198 37.59 -20.50 7.94
C PHE A 198 37.22 -20.70 9.40
N ASN A 199 36.46 -19.76 9.95
CA ASN A 199 35.88 -19.86 11.29
C ASN A 199 34.48 -20.48 11.18
N SER A 200 34.33 -21.74 11.58
CA SER A 200 33.03 -22.42 11.59
C SER A 200 32.16 -22.09 12.82
N GLY A 201 32.71 -21.41 13.83
CA GLY A 201 32.02 -21.10 15.08
C GLY A 201 30.78 -20.25 14.84
N GLY A 202 29.60 -20.78 15.18
CA GLY A 202 28.33 -20.06 15.06
C GLY A 202 27.82 -19.86 13.62
N LEU A 203 28.44 -20.47 12.60
CA LEU A 203 28.10 -20.23 11.19
C LEU A 203 26.61 -20.40 10.88
N ALA A 204 26.01 -21.52 11.29
CA ALA A 204 24.60 -21.77 11.04
C ALA A 204 23.70 -20.72 11.71
N GLN A 205 24.03 -20.32 12.94
CA GLN A 205 23.29 -19.30 13.68
C GLN A 205 23.41 -17.94 12.98
N ASN A 206 24.62 -17.51 12.60
CA ASN A 206 24.84 -16.23 11.94
C ASN A 206 24.19 -16.18 10.55
N ILE A 207 24.22 -17.27 9.78
CA ILE A 207 23.50 -17.37 8.51
C ILE A 207 21.99 -17.22 8.73
N VAL A 208 21.42 -17.93 9.70
CA VAL A 208 19.98 -17.86 10.00
C VAL A 208 19.60 -16.45 10.46
N LEU A 209 20.36 -15.85 11.38
CA LEU A 209 20.11 -14.49 11.86
C LEU A 209 20.20 -13.47 10.72
N SER A 210 21.24 -13.53 9.89
CA SER A 210 21.39 -12.65 8.72
C SER A 210 20.26 -12.84 7.70
N ALA A 211 19.86 -14.08 7.43
CA ALA A 211 18.77 -14.38 6.50
C ALA A 211 17.42 -13.86 7.02
N VAL A 212 17.12 -14.10 8.30
CA VAL A 212 15.91 -13.57 8.95
C VAL A 212 15.93 -12.05 8.95
N PHE A 213 17.06 -11.43 9.29
CA PHE A 213 17.20 -9.97 9.27
C PHE A 213 16.93 -9.40 7.88
N ILE A 214 17.61 -9.89 6.84
CA ILE A 214 17.44 -9.41 5.46
C ILE A 214 16.01 -9.64 4.97
N PHE A 215 15.41 -10.79 5.29
CA PHE A 215 14.03 -11.10 4.92
C PHE A 215 13.04 -10.14 5.59
N THR A 216 13.15 -9.94 6.90
CA THR A 216 12.30 -9.01 7.63
C THR A 216 12.53 -7.57 7.16
N LEU A 217 13.78 -7.19 6.89
CA LEU A 217 14.15 -5.89 6.37
C LEU A 217 13.55 -5.64 4.98
N ARG A 218 13.52 -6.67 4.12
CA ARG A 218 12.85 -6.60 2.81
C ARG A 218 11.36 -6.31 2.97
N SER A 219 10.67 -7.06 3.84
CA SER A 219 9.25 -6.81 4.13
C SER A 219 9.01 -5.41 4.70
N PHE A 220 9.96 -4.91 5.49
CA PHE A 220 9.90 -3.58 6.08
C PHE A 220 10.03 -2.45 5.05
N PHE A 221 10.91 -2.60 4.05
CA PHE A 221 11.12 -1.59 3.01
C PHE A 221 10.22 -1.71 1.78
N GLN A 222 9.53 -2.83 1.59
CA GLN A 222 8.62 -3.01 0.47
C GLN A 222 7.47 -1.99 0.55
N TYR A 223 7.22 -1.23 -0.51
CA TYR A 223 6.02 -0.41 -0.60
C TYR A 223 4.84 -1.36 -0.80
N ASP A 224 3.82 -1.23 0.06
CA ASP A 224 2.63 -2.07 -0.03
C ASP A 224 1.91 -1.84 -1.36
N ALA A 225 1.33 -2.94 -1.85
CA ALA A 225 0.73 -3.03 -3.18
C ALA A 225 -0.39 -2.00 -3.36
N SER A 226 -0.45 -1.41 -4.55
CA SER A 226 -1.66 -0.76 -5.01
C SER A 226 -2.75 -1.81 -5.23
N GLU A 227 -3.96 -1.57 -4.73
CA GLU A 227 -5.13 -2.40 -5.03
C GLU A 227 -6.03 -1.64 -6.00
N ASN A 228 -6.27 -2.24 -7.16
CA ASN A 228 -7.17 -1.73 -8.19
C ASN A 228 -8.52 -2.44 -8.10
N PHE A 229 -9.56 -1.68 -7.78
CA PHE A 229 -10.94 -2.13 -7.81
C PHE A 229 -11.61 -1.63 -9.08
N PHE A 230 -12.20 -2.55 -9.84
CA PHE A 230 -12.98 -2.21 -11.02
C PHE A 230 -14.42 -2.65 -10.85
N ILE A 231 -15.34 -1.70 -11.03
CA ILE A 231 -16.77 -1.92 -10.80
C ILE A 231 -17.45 -2.29 -12.12
N LEU A 232 -18.16 -3.42 -12.08
CA LEU A 232 -18.95 -3.97 -13.16
C LEU A 232 -20.41 -4.08 -12.73
N GLY A 233 -21.31 -3.73 -13.64
CA GLY A 233 -22.73 -3.58 -13.35
C GLY A 233 -23.55 -3.48 -14.63
N PRO A 234 -24.74 -4.09 -14.68
CA PRO A 234 -25.73 -3.85 -15.73
C PRO A 234 -26.04 -2.35 -15.88
N VAL A 235 -26.64 -1.94 -17.00
CA VAL A 235 -27.11 -0.55 -17.17
C VAL A 235 -28.15 -0.25 -16.11
N GLY A 236 -28.11 0.94 -15.50
CA GLY A 236 -29.08 1.35 -14.48
C GLY A 236 -28.85 0.76 -13.08
N SER A 237 -27.87 -0.13 -12.91
CA SER A 237 -27.55 -0.76 -11.60
C SER A 237 -26.98 0.19 -10.54
N GLY A 238 -26.76 1.46 -10.86
CA GLY A 238 -26.26 2.46 -9.91
C GLY A 238 -24.73 2.55 -9.79
N LYS A 239 -23.95 2.04 -10.76
CA LYS A 239 -22.47 2.13 -10.78
C LYS A 239 -21.93 3.53 -10.50
N SER A 240 -22.48 4.54 -11.19
CA SER A 240 -22.03 5.93 -11.11
C SER A 240 -22.32 6.53 -9.72
N LEU A 241 -23.54 6.36 -9.22
CA LEU A 241 -23.93 6.78 -7.87
C LEU A 241 -23.16 6.01 -6.78
N PHE A 242 -22.84 4.74 -7.00
CA PHE A 242 -22.00 3.97 -6.11
C PHE A 242 -20.59 4.57 -5.99
N LEU A 243 -19.98 4.98 -7.10
CA LEU A 243 -18.68 5.66 -7.09
C LEU A 243 -18.72 7.01 -6.39
N VAL A 244 -19.78 7.79 -6.60
CA VAL A 244 -19.97 9.07 -5.89
C VAL A 244 -20.06 8.83 -4.38
N GLY A 245 -20.84 7.85 -3.93
CA GLY A 245 -21.01 7.56 -2.50
C GLY A 245 -19.70 7.11 -1.88
N LYS A 246 -18.93 6.28 -2.60
CA LYS A 246 -17.58 5.89 -2.20
C LYS A 246 -16.61 7.06 -2.10
N TYR A 247 -16.67 7.99 -3.04
CA TYR A 247 -15.82 9.17 -3.05
C TYR A 247 -16.14 10.10 -1.88
N LEU A 248 -17.43 10.33 -1.59
CA LEU A 248 -17.86 11.18 -0.46
C LEU A 248 -17.41 10.62 0.89
N GLU A 249 -17.58 9.32 1.13
CA GLU A 249 -17.11 8.67 2.36
C GLU A 249 -15.58 8.69 2.47
N ALA A 250 -14.87 8.45 1.37
CA ALA A 250 -13.41 8.53 1.37
C ALA A 250 -12.95 9.97 1.69
N LEU A 251 -13.65 10.98 1.17
CA LEU A 251 -13.38 12.40 1.41
C LEU A 251 -13.55 12.76 2.90
N ASP A 252 -14.61 12.26 3.54
CA ASP A 252 -14.84 12.44 4.97
C ASP A 252 -13.74 11.76 5.81
N GLU A 253 -13.39 10.50 5.50
CA GLU A 253 -12.30 9.77 6.18
C GLU A 253 -10.94 10.47 6.03
N ALA A 254 -10.70 11.15 4.90
CA ALA A 254 -9.47 11.91 4.66
C ALA A 254 -9.43 13.25 5.39
N ALA A 255 -10.58 13.94 5.50
CA ALA A 255 -10.70 15.18 6.25
C ALA A 255 -10.37 14.96 7.73
N ASP A 256 -10.77 13.82 8.29
CA ASP A 256 -10.50 13.44 9.67
C ASP A 256 -9.02 13.08 9.95
N ARG A 257 -8.24 12.74 8.93
CA ARG A 257 -6.91 12.15 9.08
C ARG A 257 -5.73 13.09 8.85
N ASP A 258 -5.96 14.39 8.61
CA ASP A 258 -4.92 15.30 8.07
C ASP A 258 -4.15 14.62 6.91
N ALA A 259 -4.90 13.89 6.07
CA ALA A 259 -4.29 13.05 5.05
C ALA A 259 -3.78 13.93 3.90
N ASP A 260 -2.46 14.21 3.90
CA ASP A 260 -1.77 14.97 2.85
C ASP A 260 -1.82 14.31 1.44
N THR A 261 -2.52 13.18 1.26
CA THR A 261 -2.59 12.49 -0.04
C THR A 261 -3.84 12.92 -0.82
N PRO A 262 -3.68 13.64 -1.93
CA PRO A 262 -4.79 14.03 -2.80
C PRO A 262 -5.44 12.81 -3.48
N MET A 263 -6.75 12.86 -3.65
CA MET A 263 -7.56 11.75 -4.19
C MET A 263 -7.61 11.67 -5.71
N THR A 264 -7.18 12.73 -6.40
CA THR A 264 -7.14 12.80 -7.88
C THR A 264 -8.40 12.22 -8.57
N PRO A 265 -9.62 12.70 -8.27
CA PRO A 265 -10.82 12.22 -8.94
C PRO A 265 -10.80 12.61 -10.43
N SER A 266 -11.41 11.80 -11.28
CA SER A 266 -11.59 12.14 -12.70
C SER A 266 -12.55 13.30 -12.88
N ALA A 267 -12.43 14.02 -14.01
CA ALA A 267 -13.30 15.15 -14.34
C ALA A 267 -14.78 14.71 -14.37
N ASP A 268 -15.06 13.58 -15.02
CA ASP A 268 -16.39 12.99 -15.13
C ASP A 268 -16.97 12.64 -13.75
N LEU A 269 -16.15 12.14 -12.80
CA LEU A 269 -16.60 11.89 -11.45
C LEU A 269 -16.93 13.19 -10.72
N MET A 270 -16.12 14.24 -10.90
CA MET A 270 -16.39 15.54 -10.27
C MET A 270 -17.65 16.21 -10.82
N GLU A 271 -17.96 16.00 -12.10
CA GLU A 271 -19.23 16.43 -12.70
C GLU A 271 -20.42 15.74 -12.02
N LEU A 272 -20.38 14.41 -11.90
CA LEU A 272 -21.41 13.65 -11.19
C LEU A 272 -21.54 14.04 -9.71
N VAL A 273 -20.44 14.29 -9.01
CA VAL A 273 -20.47 14.79 -7.63
C VAL A 273 -21.19 16.15 -7.58
N SER A 274 -20.92 17.04 -8.54
CA SER A 274 -21.60 18.34 -8.63
C SER A 274 -23.08 18.20 -8.96
N GLU A 275 -23.48 17.23 -9.78
CA GLU A 275 -24.89 16.93 -10.07
C GLU A 275 -25.61 16.39 -8.82
N VAL A 276 -24.99 15.45 -8.10
CA VAL A 276 -25.52 14.93 -6.84
C VAL A 276 -25.59 16.01 -5.77
N ASP A 277 -24.64 16.93 -5.70
CA ASP A 277 -24.70 18.06 -4.77
C ASP A 277 -25.79 19.06 -5.16
N ALA A 278 -25.99 19.29 -6.47
CA ALA A 278 -27.05 20.16 -6.99
C ALA A 278 -28.46 19.55 -6.89
N ALA A 279 -28.58 18.21 -6.75
CA ALA A 279 -29.84 17.51 -6.58
C ALA A 279 -30.56 18.01 -5.31
N SER A 280 -31.56 18.87 -5.50
CA SER A 280 -32.30 19.51 -4.41
C SER A 280 -33.54 18.69 -4.01
N GLU A 281 -34.05 18.93 -2.80
CA GLU A 281 -35.30 18.31 -2.31
C GLU A 281 -36.50 18.54 -3.25
N ASP A 282 -36.45 19.56 -4.12
CA ASP A 282 -37.51 19.95 -5.04
C ASP A 282 -37.31 19.43 -6.48
N ALA A 283 -36.11 18.96 -6.84
CA ALA A 283 -35.74 18.56 -8.20
C ALA A 283 -35.56 17.03 -8.38
N GLY A 284 -35.37 16.29 -7.28
CA GLY A 284 -35.09 14.85 -7.36
C GLY A 284 -33.68 14.53 -7.87
N TRP A 285 -33.45 13.27 -8.26
CA TRP A 285 -32.19 12.86 -8.89
C TRP A 285 -32.17 13.32 -10.35
N GLU A 286 -31.84 14.58 -10.61
CA GLU A 286 -31.58 15.08 -11.97
C GLU A 286 -30.21 14.61 -12.47
N LEU A 287 -30.03 13.30 -12.62
CA LEU A 287 -28.84 12.74 -13.27
C LEU A 287 -29.06 12.79 -14.77
N GLY A 288 -28.23 13.54 -15.48
CA GLY A 288 -28.26 13.56 -16.93
C GLY A 288 -28.01 12.16 -17.48
N ALA A 289 -28.90 11.64 -18.32
CA ALA A 289 -28.63 10.39 -19.03
C ALA A 289 -27.40 10.60 -19.94
N THR A 290 -26.33 9.85 -19.71
CA THR A 290 -25.11 9.89 -20.51
C THR A 290 -25.45 9.69 -21.99
N ALA A 291 -24.92 10.55 -22.87
CA ALA A 291 -25.14 10.40 -24.31
C ALA A 291 -24.56 9.07 -24.80
N VAL A 292 -25.25 8.40 -25.74
CA VAL A 292 -24.94 7.04 -26.23
C VAL A 292 -23.51 6.87 -26.76
N ASP A 293 -22.84 7.97 -27.11
CA ASP A 293 -21.51 7.99 -27.72
C ASP A 293 -20.39 8.40 -26.76
N ASP A 294 -20.69 8.71 -25.49
CA ASP A 294 -19.70 9.20 -24.52
C ASP A 294 -19.43 8.16 -23.43
N VAL A 295 -18.17 7.75 -23.31
CA VAL A 295 -17.72 6.81 -22.27
C VAL A 295 -17.07 7.60 -21.16
N SER A 296 -17.83 7.84 -20.10
CA SER A 296 -17.33 8.49 -18.89
C SER A 296 -16.42 7.53 -18.12
N ASN A 297 -15.22 8.01 -17.81
CA ASN A 297 -14.26 7.27 -16.99
C ASN A 297 -14.31 7.80 -15.56
N LEU A 298 -15.01 7.07 -14.72
CA LEU A 298 -15.21 7.42 -13.32
C LEU A 298 -14.13 6.75 -12.49
N GLU A 299 -13.21 7.52 -11.91
CA GLU A 299 -12.17 6.96 -11.06
C GLU A 299 -11.69 7.95 -10.00
N PHE A 300 -11.23 7.43 -8.88
CA PHE A 300 -10.48 8.19 -7.89
C PHE A 300 -9.49 7.26 -7.16
N ASN A 301 -8.52 7.88 -6.51
CA ASN A 301 -7.54 7.20 -5.68
C ASN A 301 -7.74 7.63 -4.22
N TYR A 302 -7.43 6.76 -3.28
CA TYR A 302 -7.28 7.14 -1.88
C TYR A 302 -6.24 6.27 -1.20
N VAL A 303 -5.77 6.72 -0.04
CA VAL A 303 -4.82 5.97 0.79
C VAL A 303 -5.54 5.47 2.02
N LYS A 304 -5.48 4.16 2.24
CA LYS A 304 -6.03 3.53 3.45
C LYS A 304 -4.97 2.76 4.20
N GLY A 305 -5.10 2.71 5.52
CA GLY A 305 -4.12 2.13 6.43
C GLY A 305 -3.25 3.21 7.09
N SER A 306 -2.91 3.00 8.36
CA SER A 306 -2.13 3.97 9.14
C SER A 306 -0.64 3.60 9.20
N VAL A 307 -0.37 2.29 9.18
CA VAL A 307 0.98 1.73 9.39
C VAL A 307 1.54 1.10 8.12
N PHE A 308 0.66 0.49 7.32
CA PHE A 308 0.96 -0.09 6.02
C PHE A 308 0.01 0.53 4.98
N PRO A 309 0.16 1.84 4.68
CA PRO A 309 -0.76 2.53 3.79
C PRO A 309 -0.72 1.94 2.39
N LYS A 310 -1.89 1.59 1.87
CA LYS A 310 -2.10 1.09 0.51
C LYS A 310 -2.73 2.16 -0.35
N ASN A 311 -2.30 2.21 -1.60
CA ASN A 311 -2.97 3.00 -2.63
C ASN A 311 -4.14 2.19 -3.15
N ILE A 312 -5.34 2.70 -2.97
CA ILE A 312 -6.55 2.07 -3.49
C ILE A 312 -7.04 2.93 -4.64
N ARG A 313 -7.15 2.32 -5.82
CA ARG A 313 -7.78 2.93 -6.98
C ARG A 313 -9.13 2.27 -7.15
N ILE A 314 -10.19 3.07 -7.18
CA ILE A 314 -11.52 2.59 -7.51
C ILE A 314 -11.93 3.24 -8.83
N GLY A 315 -12.40 2.44 -9.77
CA GLY A 315 -12.91 2.97 -11.01
C GLY A 315 -14.01 2.13 -11.65
N SER A 316 -14.74 2.77 -12.54
CA SER A 316 -15.72 2.16 -13.44
C SER A 316 -15.67 2.87 -14.78
N LEU A 317 -16.21 2.22 -15.79
CA LEU A 317 -16.53 2.85 -17.07
C LEU A 317 -18.04 2.94 -17.16
N ASP A 318 -18.55 4.08 -17.58
CA ASP A 318 -19.95 4.13 -18.00
C ASP A 318 -20.04 3.55 -19.41
N TYR A 319 -20.76 2.43 -19.55
CA TYR A 319 -20.87 1.68 -20.79
C TYR A 319 -22.30 1.18 -20.98
N ALA A 320 -22.71 1.05 -22.24
CA ALA A 320 -23.96 0.41 -22.62
C ALA A 320 -23.96 -1.09 -22.29
N GLY A 321 -25.11 -1.62 -21.90
CA GLY A 321 -25.23 -2.99 -21.36
C GLY A 321 -24.74 -4.08 -22.32
N GLU A 322 -24.85 -3.84 -23.61
CA GLU A 322 -24.36 -4.72 -24.67
C GLU A 322 -22.85 -5.03 -24.56
N TYR A 323 -22.07 -4.13 -23.96
CA TYR A 323 -20.65 -4.35 -23.72
C TYR A 323 -20.37 -5.37 -22.61
N LEU A 324 -21.28 -5.52 -21.65
CA LEU A 324 -21.13 -6.52 -20.58
C LEU A 324 -21.22 -7.93 -21.15
N ASP A 325 -22.12 -8.15 -22.10
CA ASP A 325 -22.34 -9.44 -22.76
C ASP A 325 -21.20 -9.80 -23.73
N GLN A 326 -20.52 -8.80 -24.28
CA GLN A 326 -19.39 -8.99 -25.19
C GLN A 326 -18.05 -9.13 -24.45
N LEU A 327 -18.00 -8.71 -23.18
CA LEU A 327 -16.79 -8.67 -22.37
C LEU A 327 -16.09 -10.04 -22.20
N PRO A 328 -16.79 -11.17 -21.95
CA PRO A 328 -16.12 -12.47 -21.84
C PRO A 328 -15.28 -12.83 -23.06
N ASN A 329 -15.84 -12.63 -24.27
CA ASN A 329 -15.11 -12.88 -25.51
C ASN A 329 -13.88 -11.96 -25.61
N ALA A 330 -14.06 -10.67 -25.32
CA ALA A 330 -12.97 -9.69 -25.34
C ALA A 330 -11.87 -10.00 -24.31
N LEU A 331 -12.19 -10.61 -23.16
CA LEU A 331 -11.23 -11.02 -22.14
C LEU A 331 -10.38 -12.21 -22.58
N THR A 332 -10.90 -13.07 -23.45
CA THR A 332 -10.15 -14.20 -24.03
C THR A 332 -9.36 -13.85 -25.29
N SER A 333 -9.70 -12.75 -25.96
CA SER A 333 -9.01 -12.26 -27.18
C SER A 333 -7.79 -11.40 -26.88
N GLU A 334 -6.80 -11.41 -27.76
CA GLU A 334 -5.66 -10.48 -27.67
C GLU A 334 -6.14 -9.02 -27.85
N PRO A 335 -5.58 -8.03 -27.13
CA PRO A 335 -6.05 -6.64 -27.19
C PRO A 335 -6.09 -6.03 -28.61
N GLU A 336 -5.21 -6.49 -29.49
CA GLU A 336 -5.09 -6.01 -30.88
C GLU A 336 -6.24 -6.50 -31.77
N GLU A 337 -6.91 -7.59 -31.39
CA GLU A 337 -8.00 -8.23 -32.14
C GLU A 337 -9.38 -7.65 -31.82
N ILE A 338 -9.50 -6.80 -30.79
CA ILE A 338 -10.76 -6.21 -30.36
C ILE A 338 -11.01 -4.92 -31.14
N ASP A 339 -11.86 -4.95 -32.15
CA ASP A 339 -12.14 -3.81 -33.03
C ASP A 339 -12.75 -2.60 -32.28
N ASP A 340 -13.61 -2.85 -31.30
CA ASP A 340 -14.27 -1.80 -30.53
C ASP A 340 -13.34 -1.26 -29.42
N SER A 341 -13.04 0.04 -29.49
CA SER A 341 -12.13 0.71 -28.55
C SER A 341 -12.65 0.78 -27.11
N ILE A 342 -13.97 0.83 -26.92
CA ILE A 342 -14.63 0.87 -25.61
C ILE A 342 -14.54 -0.52 -24.98
N LEU A 343 -14.91 -1.55 -25.75
CA LEU A 343 -14.81 -2.95 -25.31
C LEU A 343 -13.37 -3.33 -24.98
N ARG A 344 -12.41 -2.88 -25.81
CA ARG A 344 -10.97 -3.07 -25.57
C ARG A 344 -10.52 -2.42 -24.25
N ARG A 345 -10.96 -1.19 -23.99
CA ARG A 345 -10.65 -0.47 -22.75
C ARG A 345 -11.29 -1.15 -21.54
N LEU A 346 -12.54 -1.61 -21.66
CA LEU A 346 -13.25 -2.35 -20.61
C LEU A 346 -12.52 -3.66 -20.27
N ALA A 347 -12.19 -4.47 -21.28
CA ALA A 347 -11.43 -5.71 -21.10
C ALA A 347 -10.05 -5.45 -20.46
N GLN A 348 -9.35 -4.38 -20.87
CA GLN A 348 -8.08 -3.99 -20.25
C GLN A 348 -8.25 -3.64 -18.76
N ARG A 349 -9.26 -2.83 -18.40
CA ARG A 349 -9.51 -2.45 -17.00
C ARG A 349 -9.84 -3.64 -16.12
N VAL A 350 -10.60 -4.60 -16.64
CA VAL A 350 -10.92 -5.84 -15.94
C VAL A 350 -9.68 -6.72 -15.72
N ARG A 351 -8.78 -6.82 -16.71
CA ARG A 351 -7.50 -7.54 -16.57
C ARG A 351 -6.53 -6.88 -15.59
N GLU A 352 -6.55 -5.55 -15.50
CA GLU A 352 -5.69 -4.78 -14.59
C GLU A 352 -6.23 -4.73 -13.14
N ALA A 353 -7.49 -5.11 -12.95
CA ALA A 353 -8.14 -5.11 -11.64
C ALA A 353 -7.60 -6.24 -10.75
N ASN A 354 -7.32 -5.92 -9.49
CA ASN A 354 -7.03 -6.93 -8.47
C ASN A 354 -8.31 -7.53 -7.89
N THR A 355 -9.36 -6.71 -7.84
CA THR A 355 -10.69 -7.08 -7.36
C THR A 355 -11.78 -6.52 -8.28
N LEU A 356 -12.72 -7.36 -8.71
CA LEU A 356 -13.94 -6.94 -9.38
C LEU A 356 -15.04 -6.71 -8.35
N VAL A 357 -15.68 -5.55 -8.44
CA VAL A 357 -16.87 -5.21 -7.67
C VAL A 357 -18.08 -5.44 -8.57
N LEU A 358 -18.89 -6.46 -8.26
CA LEU A 358 -20.08 -6.79 -9.04
C LEU A 358 -21.32 -6.21 -8.36
N ILE A 359 -22.05 -5.38 -9.10
CA ILE A 359 -23.21 -4.64 -8.59
C ILE A 359 -24.50 -5.43 -8.83
N LEU A 360 -25.30 -5.59 -7.77
CA LEU A 360 -26.65 -6.16 -7.79
C LEU A 360 -27.66 -5.04 -7.54
N ASP A 361 -28.58 -4.82 -8.47
CA ASP A 361 -29.57 -3.72 -8.40
C ASP A 361 -30.83 -4.15 -7.62
N MET A 362 -31.03 -3.60 -6.41
CA MET A 362 -32.14 -4.02 -5.56
C MET A 362 -33.50 -3.49 -6.00
N GLU A 363 -33.58 -2.38 -6.75
CA GLU A 363 -34.86 -1.93 -7.33
C GLU A 363 -35.36 -2.91 -8.38
N ARG A 364 -34.45 -3.47 -9.20
CA ARG A 364 -34.81 -4.51 -10.18
C ARG A 364 -35.27 -5.79 -9.50
N TYR A 365 -34.58 -6.16 -8.42
CA TYR A 365 -34.95 -7.33 -7.62
C TYR A 365 -36.37 -7.16 -7.03
N GLU A 366 -36.68 -6.02 -6.40
CA GLU A 366 -38.01 -5.72 -5.86
C GLU A 366 -39.09 -5.67 -6.97
N GLY A 367 -38.74 -5.14 -8.13
CA GLY A 367 -39.62 -5.05 -9.31
C GLY A 367 -39.88 -6.37 -10.05
N ASP A 368 -39.37 -7.51 -9.55
CA ASP A 368 -39.37 -8.81 -10.25
C ASP A 368 -38.75 -8.74 -11.67
N GLU A 369 -37.80 -7.82 -11.89
CA GLU A 369 -37.06 -7.66 -13.14
C GLU A 369 -35.77 -8.51 -13.14
N SER A 370 -35.28 -8.89 -14.32
CA SER A 370 -33.97 -9.56 -14.40
C SER A 370 -32.88 -8.60 -13.94
N LEU A 371 -32.03 -9.09 -13.02
CA LEU A 371 -30.86 -8.35 -12.56
C LEU A 371 -29.84 -8.13 -13.70
N GLY A 372 -29.83 -8.96 -14.75
CA GLY A 372 -28.88 -8.86 -15.87
C GLY A 372 -27.46 -9.30 -15.51
N ILE A 373 -27.33 -10.24 -14.57
CA ILE A 373 -26.06 -10.69 -14.00
C ILE A 373 -25.53 -11.98 -14.64
N GLU A 374 -26.20 -12.50 -15.66
CA GLU A 374 -25.83 -13.74 -16.34
C GLU A 374 -24.41 -13.67 -16.92
N SER A 375 -24.05 -12.53 -17.50
CA SER A 375 -22.72 -12.27 -18.07
C SER A 375 -21.60 -12.26 -17.02
N TYR A 376 -21.91 -12.18 -15.72
CA TYR A 376 -20.89 -12.25 -14.66
C TYR A 376 -20.21 -13.61 -14.60
N PHE A 377 -20.93 -14.71 -14.77
CA PHE A 377 -20.34 -16.05 -14.72
C PHE A 377 -19.27 -16.22 -15.80
N ASP A 378 -19.59 -15.80 -17.03
CA ASP A 378 -18.64 -15.87 -18.15
C ASP A 378 -17.44 -14.93 -17.96
N ILE A 379 -17.62 -13.78 -17.30
CA ILE A 379 -16.51 -12.86 -16.93
C ILE A 379 -15.61 -13.50 -15.86
N LEU A 380 -16.20 -14.15 -14.85
CA LEU A 380 -15.46 -14.81 -13.78
C LEU A 380 -14.65 -15.99 -14.32
N ASP A 381 -15.26 -16.81 -15.19
CA ASP A 381 -14.57 -17.89 -15.91
C ASP A 381 -13.41 -17.38 -16.78
N ALA A 382 -13.56 -16.19 -17.38
CA ALA A 382 -12.50 -15.57 -18.18
C ALA A 382 -11.40 -14.89 -17.33
N THR A 383 -11.61 -14.72 -16.02
CA THR A 383 -10.72 -13.97 -15.11
C THR A 383 -10.25 -14.80 -13.92
N ASP A 384 -9.80 -16.04 -14.19
CA ASP A 384 -9.28 -17.12 -13.31
C ASP A 384 -8.50 -16.77 -12.02
N SER A 385 -8.15 -15.50 -11.76
CA SER A 385 -7.38 -15.07 -10.58
C SER A 385 -7.86 -13.76 -9.92
N THR A 386 -8.97 -13.18 -10.34
CA THR A 386 -9.43 -11.89 -9.79
C THR A 386 -10.32 -12.10 -8.58
N LYS A 387 -10.07 -11.37 -7.49
CA LYS A 387 -10.96 -11.40 -6.32
C LYS A 387 -12.30 -10.79 -6.70
N VAL A 388 -13.37 -11.22 -6.03
CA VAL A 388 -14.72 -10.70 -6.28
C VAL A 388 -15.29 -10.13 -5.01
N LEU A 389 -15.99 -9.01 -5.13
CA LEU A 389 -16.76 -8.37 -4.08
C LEU A 389 -18.18 -8.13 -4.62
N LEU A 390 -19.17 -8.70 -3.96
CA LEU A 390 -20.57 -8.52 -4.33
C LEU A 390 -21.16 -7.35 -3.55
N VAL A 391 -21.83 -6.44 -4.25
CA VAL A 391 -22.41 -5.24 -3.66
C VAL A 391 -23.84 -5.09 -4.13
N ALA A 392 -24.79 -4.99 -3.19
CA ALA A 392 -26.18 -4.69 -3.49
C ALA A 392 -26.40 -3.18 -3.39
N THR A 393 -26.71 -2.53 -4.51
CA THR A 393 -27.01 -1.09 -4.57
C THR A 393 -28.50 -0.84 -4.44
N LYS A 394 -28.87 0.41 -4.10
CA LYS A 394 -30.27 0.83 -3.92
C LYS A 394 -31.02 0.00 -2.87
N CYS A 395 -30.30 -0.43 -1.85
CA CYS A 395 -30.85 -1.18 -0.72
C CYS A 395 -31.83 -0.38 0.15
N ASP A 396 -32.11 0.89 -0.16
CA ASP A 396 -33.15 1.67 0.52
C ASP A 396 -34.54 1.04 0.36
N VAL A 397 -34.78 0.29 -0.72
CA VAL A 397 -36.01 -0.50 -0.90
C VAL A 397 -36.13 -1.62 0.13
N LEU A 398 -35.06 -2.39 0.35
CA LEU A 398 -35.03 -3.46 1.36
C LEU A 398 -34.91 -2.93 2.79
N ALA A 399 -34.39 -1.71 2.96
CA ALA A 399 -34.28 -1.05 4.26
C ALA A 399 -35.65 -0.71 4.85
N GLU A 400 -36.62 -0.37 4.00
CA GLU A 400 -38.01 -0.15 4.40
C GLU A 400 -38.67 -1.46 4.83
N GLU A 401 -38.53 -2.52 4.03
CA GLU A 401 -39.03 -3.86 4.39
C GLU A 401 -38.43 -4.36 5.71
N PHE A 402 -37.11 -4.23 5.88
CA PHE A 402 -36.43 -4.64 7.12
C PHE A 402 -37.00 -3.90 8.33
N ARG A 403 -37.26 -2.60 8.21
CA ARG A 403 -37.85 -1.81 9.29
C ARG A 403 -39.26 -2.30 9.62
N ASP A 404 -40.05 -2.62 8.62
CA ASP A 404 -41.44 -3.06 8.78
C ASP A 404 -41.55 -4.49 9.34
N GLU A 405 -40.69 -5.42 8.89
CA GLU A 405 -40.70 -6.82 9.31
C GLU A 405 -40.00 -7.05 10.65
N MET A 406 -38.82 -6.46 10.84
CA MET A 406 -37.98 -6.69 12.02
C MET A 406 -38.21 -5.66 13.13
N GLY A 407 -38.82 -4.51 12.82
CA GLY A 407 -39.02 -3.43 13.78
C GLY A 407 -37.71 -2.77 14.23
N LEU A 408 -36.63 -2.95 13.47
CA LEU A 408 -35.30 -2.41 13.73
C LEU A 408 -34.99 -1.30 12.73
N ASP A 409 -34.23 -0.29 13.17
CA ASP A 409 -33.74 0.72 12.25
C ASP A 409 -32.47 0.23 11.53
N PRO A 410 -32.45 0.18 10.19
CA PRO A 410 -31.34 -0.39 9.42
C PRO A 410 -30.03 0.38 9.57
N VAL A 411 -30.07 1.67 9.97
CA VAL A 411 -28.88 2.48 10.22
C VAL A 411 -28.25 2.09 11.56
N MET A 412 -29.06 1.87 12.59
CA MET A 412 -28.56 1.48 13.92
C MET A 412 -28.17 0.01 14.00
N TYR A 413 -28.80 -0.85 13.20
CA TYR A 413 -28.62 -2.31 13.20
C TYR A 413 -28.14 -2.78 11.82
N PHE A 414 -27.05 -2.18 11.34
CA PHE A 414 -26.55 -2.41 9.98
C PHE A 414 -26.03 -3.84 9.75
N ASP A 415 -25.44 -4.47 10.77
CA ASP A 415 -24.99 -5.86 10.67
C ASP A 415 -26.19 -6.81 10.50
N GLU A 416 -27.26 -6.62 11.28
CA GLU A 416 -28.51 -7.37 11.14
C GLU A 416 -29.21 -7.08 9.80
N PHE A 417 -29.15 -5.83 9.33
CA PHE A 417 -29.65 -5.47 8.00
C PHE A 417 -28.86 -6.17 6.88
N ARG A 418 -27.53 -6.25 7.00
CA ARG A 418 -26.69 -6.99 6.04
C ARG A 418 -27.04 -8.47 6.02
N GLU A 419 -27.24 -9.08 7.19
CA GLU A 419 -27.69 -10.48 7.29
C GLU A 419 -29.05 -10.66 6.60
N TYR A 420 -30.02 -9.79 6.88
CA TYR A 420 -31.33 -9.78 6.23
C TYR A 420 -31.21 -9.71 4.70
N VAL A 421 -30.45 -8.75 4.15
CA VAL A 421 -30.26 -8.60 2.70
C VAL A 421 -29.64 -9.85 2.08
N ASN A 422 -28.62 -10.43 2.72
CA ASN A 422 -27.99 -11.66 2.23
C ASN A 422 -28.97 -12.84 2.23
N GLU A 423 -29.72 -13.02 3.32
CA GLU A 423 -30.71 -14.10 3.42
C GLU A 423 -31.84 -13.93 2.40
N THR A 424 -32.43 -12.73 2.31
CA THR A 424 -33.54 -12.42 1.42
C THR A 424 -33.18 -12.69 -0.04
N ILE A 425 -32.07 -12.13 -0.54
CA ILE A 425 -31.73 -12.27 -1.96
C ILE A 425 -31.28 -13.71 -2.28
N THR A 426 -30.47 -14.35 -1.42
CA THR A 426 -29.95 -15.69 -1.71
C THR A 426 -30.99 -16.80 -1.56
N GLN A 427 -32.04 -16.59 -0.77
CA GLN A 427 -33.16 -17.53 -0.66
C GLN A 427 -34.12 -17.43 -1.84
N ASN A 428 -34.36 -16.21 -2.33
CA ASN A 428 -35.40 -15.94 -3.33
C ASN A 428 -34.89 -15.89 -4.77
N ASP A 429 -33.61 -15.56 -5.00
CA ASP A 429 -33.01 -15.53 -6.34
C ASP A 429 -31.96 -16.65 -6.52
N GLN A 430 -32.28 -17.60 -7.40
CA GLN A 430 -31.40 -18.73 -7.69
C GLN A 430 -30.10 -18.32 -8.39
N THR A 431 -30.13 -17.28 -9.24
CA THR A 431 -28.97 -16.79 -9.97
C THR A 431 -28.00 -16.12 -9.01
N VAL A 432 -28.48 -15.27 -8.11
CA VAL A 432 -27.65 -14.65 -7.06
C VAL A 432 -27.06 -15.70 -6.13
N ARG A 433 -27.85 -16.69 -5.71
CA ARG A 433 -27.33 -17.80 -4.89
C ARG A 433 -26.19 -18.55 -5.57
N THR A 434 -26.30 -18.75 -6.89
CA THR A 434 -25.25 -19.42 -7.68
C THR A 434 -24.00 -18.54 -7.77
N LEU A 435 -24.17 -17.23 -7.98
CA LEU A 435 -23.06 -16.26 -7.99
C LEU A 435 -22.32 -16.21 -6.66
N VAL A 436 -23.03 -16.23 -5.53
CA VAL A 436 -22.43 -16.28 -4.19
C VAL A 436 -21.62 -17.57 -4.01
N GLN A 437 -22.12 -18.71 -4.50
CA GLN A 437 -21.38 -19.99 -4.43
C GLN A 437 -20.12 -19.97 -5.29
N ASP A 438 -20.21 -19.42 -6.50
CA ASP A 438 -19.11 -19.33 -7.46
C ASP A 438 -18.00 -18.39 -6.97
N THR A 439 -18.38 -17.34 -6.24
CA THR A 439 -17.47 -16.40 -5.57
C THR A 439 -17.00 -16.89 -4.18
N ALA A 440 -16.96 -18.21 -3.97
CA ALA A 440 -16.51 -18.87 -2.75
C ALA A 440 -17.25 -18.45 -1.46
N GLY A 441 -18.55 -18.14 -1.58
CA GLY A 441 -19.39 -17.71 -0.46
C GLY A 441 -19.17 -16.25 -0.07
N SER A 442 -18.82 -15.39 -1.03
CA SER A 442 -18.65 -13.96 -0.76
C SER A 442 -19.95 -13.34 -0.27
N GLU A 443 -19.88 -12.64 0.87
CA GLU A 443 -21.00 -11.85 1.40
C GLU A 443 -21.35 -10.71 0.46
N ILE A 444 -22.65 -10.43 0.33
CA ILE A 444 -23.20 -9.30 -0.40
C ILE A 444 -23.20 -8.08 0.54
N TYR A 445 -22.58 -6.98 0.13
CA TYR A 445 -22.53 -5.76 0.93
C TYR A 445 -23.64 -4.80 0.48
N PRO A 446 -24.64 -4.51 1.34
CA PRO A 446 -25.70 -3.56 1.00
C PRO A 446 -25.18 -2.13 1.10
N VAL A 447 -25.50 -1.32 0.09
CA VAL A 447 -25.19 0.11 0.07
C VAL A 447 -26.36 0.90 -0.53
N TYR A 448 -26.64 2.07 0.03
CA TYR A 448 -27.72 2.93 -0.44
C TYR A 448 -27.55 4.37 0.02
N TYR A 449 -28.23 5.29 -0.67
CA TYR A 449 -28.45 6.63 -0.19
C TYR A 449 -29.73 6.63 0.62
N GLN A 450 -29.74 7.25 1.79
CA GLN A 450 -30.98 7.37 2.53
C GLN A 450 -31.91 8.31 1.77
N THR A 451 -33.09 7.83 1.41
CA THR A 451 -34.09 8.58 0.66
C THR A 451 -35.36 8.79 1.50
N THR A 452 -36.16 9.76 1.10
CA THR A 452 -37.53 9.95 1.59
C THR A 452 -38.44 10.14 0.38
N GLU A 453 -39.67 9.63 0.45
CA GLU A 453 -40.66 9.93 -0.59
C GLU A 453 -41.18 11.36 -0.43
N ARG A 454 -41.15 12.13 -1.52
CA ARG A 454 -41.86 13.40 -1.68
C ARG A 454 -42.52 13.45 -3.04
N ASN A 455 -43.81 13.79 -3.09
CA ASN A 455 -44.59 13.87 -4.33
C ASN A 455 -44.58 12.59 -5.20
N GLY A 456 -44.36 11.42 -4.59
CA GLY A 456 -44.27 10.14 -5.30
C GLY A 456 -42.90 9.87 -5.95
N GLU A 457 -41.89 10.69 -5.65
CA GLU A 457 -40.49 10.49 -6.06
C GLU A 457 -39.59 10.34 -4.83
N ARG A 458 -38.57 9.49 -4.94
CA ARG A 458 -37.55 9.31 -3.89
C ARG A 458 -36.51 10.44 -4.00
N VAL A 459 -36.37 11.24 -2.95
CA VAL A 459 -35.37 12.31 -2.87
C VAL A 459 -34.32 11.99 -1.80
N PRO A 460 -33.04 12.33 -2.01
CA PRO A 460 -32.00 12.05 -1.02
C PRO A 460 -32.20 12.86 0.27
N MET A 461 -32.03 12.20 1.40
CA MET A 461 -31.93 12.85 2.70
C MET A 461 -30.54 13.46 2.86
N ARG A 462 -30.49 14.67 3.40
CA ARG A 462 -29.23 15.38 3.66
C ARG A 462 -28.96 15.51 5.16
N ASP A 463 -27.70 15.54 5.55
CA ASP A 463 -27.25 15.74 6.92
C ASP A 463 -27.28 17.23 7.33
N ALA A 464 -26.81 17.54 8.54
CA ALA A 464 -26.76 18.92 9.03
C ALA A 464 -25.81 19.83 8.25
N ASN A 465 -24.88 19.27 7.48
CA ASN A 465 -23.93 19.97 6.65
C ASN A 465 -24.42 20.13 5.20
N GLY A 466 -25.58 19.55 4.87
CA GLY A 466 -26.15 19.55 3.54
C GLY A 466 -25.61 18.43 2.64
N ASN A 467 -24.83 17.49 3.16
CA ASN A 467 -24.33 16.35 2.39
C ASN A 467 -25.39 15.25 2.31
N VAL A 468 -25.43 14.50 1.20
CA VAL A 468 -26.30 13.33 1.07
C VAL A 468 -25.91 12.26 2.10
N GLN A 469 -26.89 11.60 2.71
CA GLN A 469 -26.64 10.56 3.69
C GLN A 469 -26.45 9.20 2.99
N THR A 470 -25.28 8.60 3.17
CA THR A 470 -24.87 7.31 2.61
C THR A 470 -24.84 6.24 3.69
N MET A 471 -25.24 5.02 3.34
CA MET A 471 -25.29 3.86 4.25
C MET A 471 -24.53 2.67 3.65
N GLY A 472 -23.75 1.98 4.47
CA GLY A 472 -22.95 0.81 4.08
C GLY A 472 -21.67 1.11 3.28
N PHE A 473 -21.51 2.35 2.81
CA PHE A 473 -20.36 2.76 2.01
C PHE A 473 -19.07 2.80 2.83
N ASN A 474 -19.13 3.23 4.09
CA ASN A 474 -17.97 3.25 4.98
C ASN A 474 -17.49 1.83 5.32
N GLU A 475 -18.39 0.94 5.74
CA GLU A 475 -18.10 -0.47 6.04
C GLU A 475 -17.49 -1.18 4.82
N LEU A 476 -18.00 -0.89 3.63
CA LEU A 476 -17.45 -1.43 2.40
C LEU A 476 -16.08 -0.79 2.06
N LEU A 477 -15.82 0.47 2.41
CA LEU A 477 -14.48 1.07 2.24
C LEU A 477 -13.48 0.38 3.19
N GLU A 478 -13.89 0.05 4.41
CA GLU A 478 -13.08 -0.75 5.34
C GLU A 478 -12.81 -2.15 4.80
N LYS A 479 -13.78 -2.77 4.13
CA LYS A 479 -13.59 -4.08 3.49
C LYS A 479 -12.59 -4.04 2.32
N MET A 480 -12.54 -2.93 1.59
CA MET A 480 -11.69 -2.75 0.40
C MET A 480 -10.22 -2.45 0.73
N GLY A 481 -9.88 -2.16 1.98
CA GLY A 481 -8.47 -2.00 2.38
C GLY A 481 -8.25 -1.71 3.84
#